data_AF-A0A932YYX6-F1
#
_entry.id   AF-A0A932YYX6-F1
#
_cell.length_a   1.000
_cell.length_b   1.000
_cell.length_c   1.000
_cell.angle_alpha   90.00
_cell.angle_beta   90.00
_cell.angle_gamma   90.00
#
_symmetry.space_group_name_H-M   'P 1'
#
loop_
_entity.id
_entity.type
_entity.pdbx_description
1 polymer ?
#
loop_
_entity_poly.entity_id
_entity_poly.type
_entity_poly.pdbx_seq_one_letter_code
_entity_poly.pdbx_strand_id
1 'polypeptide(L)'
;MPDAPLPPNALSERQLRWGIWLTTHRETLRRMGIVVLVLIGVGSWLFTLWGLVDHIFLDGEQLRRSVAELATPQNPRIAIIRQQQPHPITTAEVFVVPSGPGTYDIAARVVNPNPQWRAIVSYTLDVPGAAAEPMHTALLPGRDRWLVRLNVESTGFPSGATLAFSGITWDRVTTRTGPDVERYIRERLDLDIQDAAFIGPSALGFGTIGAGVSSGGVPSISRATFTVENRSAYGLLNPEFTVLLRRSGAIVGVNRVTMASLQSGETAKVAATWFHPLGLVTAAPDVIPYIDVFDQRSFLPI
;
A
#
# COMPACT_ATOMS: atom_id res chain seq x y z
N MET A 1 -38.04 -13.69 -94.26
CA MET A 1 -37.01 -14.69 -94.61
C MET A 1 -36.27 -15.05 -93.33
N PRO A 2 -36.19 -16.33 -92.94
CA PRO A 2 -35.34 -16.72 -91.82
C PRO A 2 -33.90 -16.88 -92.31
N ASP A 3 -32.98 -16.13 -91.69
CA ASP A 3 -31.54 -16.25 -91.92
C ASP A 3 -31.04 -17.60 -91.39
N ALA A 4 -30.21 -18.26 -92.20
CA ALA A 4 -29.60 -19.54 -91.90
C ALA A 4 -28.62 -19.45 -90.70
N PRO A 5 -28.48 -20.51 -89.88
CA PRO A 5 -27.53 -20.51 -88.78
C PRO A 5 -26.08 -20.58 -89.29
N LEU A 6 -25.25 -19.65 -88.83
CA LEU A 6 -23.81 -19.60 -89.11
C LEU A 6 -23.07 -20.77 -88.43
N PRO A 7 -21.97 -21.29 -89.02
CA PRO A 7 -21.24 -22.46 -88.53
C PRO A 7 -20.55 -22.24 -87.17
N PRO A 8 -20.28 -23.32 -86.40
CA PRO A 8 -19.90 -23.28 -84.97
C PRO A 8 -18.56 -22.60 -84.63
N ASN A 9 -17.81 -22.14 -85.63
CA ASN A 9 -16.49 -21.53 -85.47
C ASN A 9 -16.45 -20.07 -85.98
N ALA A 10 -17.61 -19.48 -86.30
CA ALA A 10 -17.69 -18.12 -86.80
C ALA A 10 -17.65 -17.11 -85.63
N LEU A 11 -16.53 -16.40 -85.48
CA LEU A 11 -16.41 -15.28 -84.54
C LEU A 11 -17.48 -14.23 -84.86
N SER A 12 -18.19 -13.77 -83.83
CA SER A 12 -19.15 -12.67 -83.93
C SER A 12 -18.46 -11.44 -84.55
N GLU A 13 -19.14 -10.73 -85.45
CA GLU A 13 -18.60 -9.52 -86.08
C GLU A 13 -18.10 -8.50 -85.05
N ARG A 14 -18.75 -8.42 -83.88
CA ARG A 14 -18.30 -7.58 -82.75
C ARG A 14 -16.97 -8.06 -82.16
N GLN A 15 -16.81 -9.36 -81.97
CA GLN A 15 -15.56 -9.95 -81.45
C GLN A 15 -14.41 -9.79 -82.45
N LEU A 16 -14.69 -9.94 -83.75
CA LEU A 16 -13.70 -9.75 -84.80
C LEU A 16 -13.26 -8.27 -84.89
N ARG A 17 -14.21 -7.33 -84.88
CA ARG A 17 -13.93 -5.88 -84.86
C ARG A 17 -13.13 -5.47 -83.63
N TRP A 18 -13.45 -6.03 -82.46
CA TRP A 18 -12.73 -5.72 -81.22
C TRP A 18 -11.31 -6.31 -81.22
N GLY A 19 -11.13 -7.54 -81.72
CA GLY A 19 -9.82 -8.16 -81.90
C GLY A 19 -8.93 -7.40 -82.89
N ILE A 20 -9.48 -6.98 -84.03
CA ILE A 20 -8.77 -6.15 -85.02
C ILE A 20 -8.44 -4.77 -84.41
N TRP A 21 -9.37 -4.13 -83.72
CA TRP A 21 -9.13 -2.84 -83.07
C TRP A 21 -8.04 -2.93 -81.99
N LEU A 22 -8.10 -3.94 -81.12
CA LEU A 22 -7.13 -4.16 -80.04
C LEU A 22 -5.74 -4.48 -80.58
N THR A 23 -5.64 -5.28 -81.65
CA THR A 23 -4.36 -5.60 -82.29
C THR A 23 -3.77 -4.39 -83.01
N THR A 24 -4.60 -3.61 -83.71
CA THR A 24 -4.18 -2.38 -84.41
C THR A 24 -3.74 -1.28 -83.44
N HIS A 25 -4.41 -1.15 -82.29
CA HIS A 25 -4.13 -0.11 -81.27
C HIS A 25 -3.28 -0.63 -80.09
N ARG A 26 -2.67 -1.82 -80.21
CA ARG A 26 -1.90 -2.45 -79.12
C ARG A 26 -0.77 -1.56 -78.62
N GLU A 27 -0.08 -0.88 -79.54
CA GLU A 27 1.05 0.00 -79.24
C GLU A 27 0.60 1.32 -78.59
N THR A 28 -0.53 1.89 -79.02
CA THR A 28 -1.09 3.11 -78.41
C THR A 28 -1.65 2.83 -77.02
N LEU A 29 -2.31 1.69 -76.79
CA LEU A 29 -2.74 1.26 -75.45
C LEU A 29 -1.56 1.08 -74.50
N ARG A 30 -0.46 0.48 -74.96
CA ARG A 30 0.75 0.28 -74.14
C ARG A 30 1.35 1.62 -73.71
N ARG A 31 1.47 2.58 -74.64
CA ARG A 31 1.99 3.92 -74.34
C ARG A 31 1.08 4.68 -73.37
N MET A 32 -0.24 4.62 -73.58
CA MET A 32 -1.21 5.25 -72.68
C MET A 32 -1.17 4.64 -71.28
N GLY A 33 -1.07 3.31 -71.18
CA GLY A 33 -0.94 2.60 -69.90
C GLY A 33 0.31 3.02 -69.12
N ILE A 34 1.45 3.18 -69.81
CA ILE A 34 2.69 3.68 -69.19
C ILE A 34 2.51 5.12 -68.68
N VAL A 35 1.91 6.01 -69.47
CA VAL A 35 1.66 7.40 -69.05
C VAL A 35 0.76 7.45 -67.82
N VAL A 36 -0.31 6.65 -67.78
CA VAL A 36 -1.20 6.55 -66.61
C VAL A 36 -0.43 6.05 -65.38
N LEU A 37 0.42 5.02 -65.53
CA LEU A 37 1.22 4.50 -64.42
C LEU A 37 2.21 5.55 -63.88
N VAL A 38 2.84 6.32 -64.77
CA VAL A 38 3.74 7.42 -64.39
C VAL A 38 2.98 8.51 -63.63
N LEU A 39 1.79 8.90 -64.10
CA LEU A 39 0.95 9.89 -63.42
C LEU A 39 0.54 9.42 -62.02
N ILE A 40 0.15 8.16 -61.87
CA ILE A 40 -0.18 7.58 -60.57
C ILE A 40 1.06 7.57 -59.66
N GLY A 41 2.22 7.17 -60.20
CA GLY A 41 3.48 7.16 -59.45
C GLY A 41 3.87 8.55 -58.95
N VAL A 42 3.84 9.55 -59.83
CA VAL A 42 4.14 10.95 -59.49
C VAL A 42 3.12 11.50 -58.50
N GLY A 43 1.83 11.22 -58.68
CA GLY A 43 0.76 11.63 -57.77
C GLY A 43 0.92 11.06 -56.36
N SER A 44 1.23 9.77 -56.24
CA SER A 44 1.51 9.12 -54.96
C SER A 44 2.73 9.74 -54.26
N TRP A 45 3.80 10.02 -55.01
CA TRP A 45 4.98 10.68 -54.45
C TRP A 45 4.65 12.09 -53.94
N LEU A 46 3.93 12.89 -54.72
CA LEU A 46 3.51 14.23 -54.31
C LEU A 46 2.62 14.20 -53.05
N PHE A 47 1.67 13.27 -52.98
CA PHE A 47 0.81 13.10 -51.81
C PHE A 47 1.62 12.73 -50.56
N THR A 48 2.58 11.82 -50.69
CA THR A 48 3.43 11.38 -49.58
C THR A 48 4.35 12.51 -49.10
N LEU A 49 4.96 13.25 -50.04
CA LEU A 49 5.79 14.41 -49.72
C LEU A 49 4.97 15.49 -49.01
N TRP A 50 3.75 15.76 -49.49
CA TRP A 50 2.86 16.72 -48.88
C TRP A 50 2.52 16.34 -47.44
N GLY A 51 2.15 15.09 -47.19
CA GLY A 51 1.86 14.61 -45.83
C GLY A 51 3.08 14.69 -44.90
N LEU A 52 4.30 14.48 -45.43
CA LEU A 52 5.53 14.62 -44.65
C LEU A 52 5.80 16.09 -44.27
N VAL A 53 5.59 17.02 -45.20
CA VAL A 53 5.74 18.46 -44.95
C VAL A 53 4.70 18.92 -43.92
N ASP A 54 3.45 18.50 -44.07
CA ASP A 54 2.37 18.80 -43.13
C ASP A 54 2.71 18.32 -41.71
N HIS A 55 3.12 17.05 -41.58
CA HIS A 55 3.44 16.49 -40.28
C HIS A 55 4.69 17.11 -39.62
N ILE A 56 5.76 17.37 -40.38
CA ILE A 56 7.00 17.92 -39.82
C ILE A 56 6.85 19.40 -39.44
N PHE A 57 6.14 20.18 -40.28
CA PHE A 57 6.10 21.64 -40.11
C PHE A 57 4.84 22.14 -39.38
N LEU A 58 3.69 21.48 -39.51
CA LEU A 58 2.42 21.94 -38.93
C LEU A 58 2.07 21.23 -37.61
N ASP A 59 2.23 19.90 -37.50
CA ASP A 59 1.88 19.17 -36.27
C ASP A 59 2.90 19.36 -35.14
N GLY A 60 4.15 19.69 -35.47
CA GLY A 60 5.23 19.86 -34.49
C GLY A 60 4.93 20.92 -33.43
N GLU A 61 4.25 22.01 -33.80
CA GLU A 61 3.82 23.04 -32.85
C GLU A 61 2.71 22.54 -31.91
N GLN A 62 1.76 21.79 -32.44
CA GLN A 62 0.62 21.31 -31.66
C GLN A 62 1.05 20.25 -30.64
N LEU A 63 1.98 19.38 -31.04
CA LEU A 63 2.63 18.43 -30.12
C LEU A 63 3.45 19.16 -29.05
N ARG A 64 4.25 20.17 -29.42
CA ARG A 64 5.01 20.98 -28.47
C ARG A 64 4.11 21.72 -27.48
N ARG A 65 2.99 22.27 -27.94
CA ARG A 65 1.98 22.92 -27.07
C ARG A 65 1.34 21.92 -26.11
N SER A 66 0.98 20.73 -26.58
CA SER A 66 0.40 19.67 -25.74
C SER A 66 1.39 19.20 -24.66
N VAL A 67 2.68 19.05 -25.01
CA VAL A 67 3.75 18.71 -24.06
C VAL A 67 4.02 19.87 -23.08
N ALA A 68 4.01 21.11 -23.57
CA ALA A 68 4.16 22.29 -22.72
C ALA A 68 3.00 22.44 -21.72
N GLU A 69 1.76 22.17 -22.15
CA GLU A 69 0.58 22.13 -21.28
C GLU A 69 0.69 21.04 -20.20
N LEU A 70 1.26 19.88 -20.51
CA LEU A 70 1.56 18.83 -19.52
C LEU A 70 2.70 19.20 -18.56
N ALA A 71 3.58 20.13 -18.94
CA ALA A 71 4.65 20.63 -18.08
C ALA A 71 4.23 21.87 -17.26
N THR A 72 3.08 22.49 -17.58
CA THR A 72 2.65 23.73 -16.94
C THR A 72 2.04 23.43 -15.56
N PRO A 73 2.47 24.09 -14.47
CA PRO A 73 1.94 23.87 -13.12
C PRO A 73 0.43 24.08 -12.98
N GLN A 74 -0.17 24.86 -13.89
CA GLN A 74 -1.60 25.16 -13.95
C GLN A 74 -2.44 24.08 -14.65
N ASN A 75 -1.83 22.99 -15.12
CA ASN A 75 -2.59 21.88 -15.68
C ASN A 75 -3.52 21.29 -14.60
N PRO A 76 -4.85 21.30 -14.80
CA PRO A 76 -5.79 20.81 -13.80
C PRO A 76 -5.56 19.34 -13.44
N ARG A 77 -5.00 18.53 -14.34
CA ARG A 77 -4.63 17.14 -14.03
C ARG A 77 -3.45 17.05 -13.06
N ILE A 78 -2.46 17.92 -13.20
CA ILE A 78 -1.31 17.99 -12.26
C ILE A 78 -1.78 18.51 -10.90
N ALA A 79 -2.69 19.48 -10.88
CA ALA A 79 -3.30 19.99 -9.66
C ALA A 79 -4.05 18.89 -8.90
N ILE A 80 -4.86 18.08 -9.59
CA ILE A 80 -5.56 16.91 -9.01
C ILE A 80 -4.57 15.87 -8.48
N ILE A 81 -3.51 15.56 -9.22
CA ILE A 81 -2.49 14.61 -8.77
C ILE A 81 -1.80 15.11 -7.50
N ARG A 82 -1.41 16.39 -7.44
CA ARG A 82 -0.81 16.99 -6.23
C ARG A 82 -1.77 16.99 -5.05
N GLN A 83 -3.05 17.27 -5.26
CA GLN A 83 -4.06 17.22 -4.20
C GLN A 83 -4.31 15.80 -3.67
N GLN A 84 -4.01 14.76 -4.46
CA GLN A 84 -4.14 13.36 -4.05
C GLN A 84 -2.85 12.77 -3.47
N GLN A 85 -1.77 13.55 -3.38
CA GLN A 85 -0.53 13.08 -2.77
C GLN A 85 -0.72 12.84 -1.26
N PRO A 86 -0.02 11.84 -0.70
CA PRO A 86 -0.07 11.58 0.73
C PRO A 86 0.57 12.72 1.51
N HIS A 87 -0.10 13.14 2.57
CA HIS A 87 0.41 14.06 3.59
C HIS A 87 1.42 13.35 4.50
N PRO A 88 2.39 14.07 5.07
CA PRO A 88 3.35 13.51 6.00
C PRO A 88 2.70 12.82 7.20
N ILE A 89 3.32 11.74 7.68
CA ILE A 89 2.92 11.06 8.92
C ILE A 89 3.04 12.05 10.07
N THR A 90 2.03 12.12 10.94
CA THR A 90 2.07 12.93 12.15
C THR A 90 2.62 12.10 13.29
N THR A 91 3.76 12.49 13.85
CA THR A 91 4.34 11.84 15.03
C THR A 91 3.93 12.58 16.28
N ALA A 92 3.42 11.85 17.26
CA ALA A 92 3.22 12.35 18.61
C ALA A 92 4.51 12.21 19.43
N GLU A 93 4.41 12.56 20.71
CA GLU A 93 5.49 12.43 21.70
C GLU A 93 5.97 10.98 21.84
N VAL A 94 7.28 10.84 22.12
CA VAL A 94 7.94 9.56 22.42
C VAL A 94 7.96 9.39 23.94
N PHE A 95 7.40 8.29 24.41
CA PHE A 95 7.33 7.93 25.81
C PHE A 95 8.44 6.95 26.16
N VAL A 96 9.13 7.22 27.26
CA VAL A 96 10.15 6.35 27.84
C VAL A 96 9.65 5.87 29.19
N VAL A 97 9.56 4.56 29.36
CA VAL A 97 9.00 3.91 30.54
C VAL A 97 10.04 2.98 31.15
N PRO A 98 10.35 3.07 32.45
CA PRO A 98 11.24 2.12 33.10
C PRO A 98 10.67 0.69 33.06
N SER A 99 11.48 -0.28 32.63
CA SER A 99 11.12 -1.71 32.46
C SER A 99 11.97 -2.66 33.33
N GLY A 100 12.72 -2.10 34.29
CA GLY A 100 13.60 -2.86 35.18
C GLY A 100 14.90 -2.11 35.49
N PRO A 101 15.83 -2.74 36.23
CA PRO A 101 17.13 -2.15 36.52
C PRO A 101 17.94 -1.94 35.23
N GLY A 102 18.06 -0.68 34.80
CA GLY A 102 18.83 -0.31 33.60
C GLY A 102 18.16 -0.60 32.26
N THR A 103 16.88 -1.01 32.26
CA THR A 103 16.11 -1.31 31.05
C THR A 103 14.89 -0.41 30.92
N TYR A 104 14.56 -0.03 29.69
CA TYR A 104 13.50 0.90 29.36
C TYR A 104 12.67 0.40 28.19
N ASP A 105 11.35 0.60 28.26
CA ASP A 105 10.42 0.42 27.16
C ASP A 105 10.11 1.77 26.54
N ILE A 106 10.10 1.83 25.21
CA ILE A 106 9.86 3.06 24.47
C ILE A 106 8.65 2.87 23.59
N ALA A 107 7.78 3.87 23.60
CA ALA A 107 6.58 3.89 22.78
C ALA A 107 6.42 5.24 22.11
N ALA A 108 6.11 5.25 20.82
CA ALA A 108 5.79 6.46 20.07
C ALA A 108 4.44 6.27 19.38
N ARG A 109 3.54 7.24 19.52
CA ARG A 109 2.27 7.22 18.79
C ARG A 109 2.47 7.92 17.45
N VAL A 110 2.08 7.26 16.36
CA VAL A 110 2.15 7.79 15.01
C VAL A 110 0.78 7.75 14.36
N VAL A 111 0.47 8.72 13.52
CA VAL A 111 -0.82 8.82 12.83
C VAL A 111 -0.57 8.93 11.34
N ASN A 112 -1.21 8.06 10.57
CA ASN A 112 -1.27 8.21 9.12
C ASN A 112 -2.53 9.03 8.76
N PRO A 113 -2.40 10.32 8.41
CA PRO A 113 -3.56 11.18 8.14
C PRO A 113 -4.23 10.87 6.79
N ASN A 114 -3.69 9.95 6.01
CA ASN A 114 -4.13 9.71 4.65
C ASN A 114 -5.18 8.59 4.59
N PRO A 115 -6.43 8.87 4.20
CA PRO A 115 -7.52 7.87 4.23
C PRO A 115 -7.42 6.83 3.11
N GLN A 116 -6.61 7.07 2.08
CA GLN A 116 -6.48 6.18 0.90
C GLN A 116 -5.05 5.66 0.69
N TRP A 117 -4.15 5.93 1.62
CA TRP A 117 -2.74 5.57 1.47
C TRP A 117 -2.26 4.79 2.67
N ARG A 118 -1.76 3.58 2.44
CA ARG A 118 -1.01 2.81 3.43
C ARG A 118 0.44 3.27 3.37
N ALA A 119 1.07 3.47 4.52
CA ALA A 119 2.51 3.77 4.58
C ALA A 119 3.26 2.52 5.02
N ILE A 120 4.23 2.05 4.24
CA ILE A 120 5.22 1.08 4.69
C ILE A 120 6.43 1.88 5.18
N VAL A 121 6.70 1.79 6.48
CA VAL A 121 7.72 2.61 7.14
C VAL A 121 8.86 1.75 7.67
N SER A 122 10.07 2.26 7.44
CA SER A 122 11.28 1.83 8.12
C SER A 122 11.64 2.92 9.13
N TYR A 123 11.79 2.56 10.40
CA TYR A 123 12.01 3.52 11.47
C TYR A 123 12.97 2.99 12.52
N THR A 124 13.57 3.91 13.28
CA THR A 124 14.33 3.62 14.48
C THR A 124 13.75 4.43 15.64
N LEU A 125 13.67 3.78 16.81
CA LEU A 125 13.47 4.47 18.08
C LEU A 125 14.85 4.68 18.70
N ASP A 126 15.41 5.86 18.43
CA ASP A 126 16.76 6.23 18.79
C ASP A 126 16.80 6.73 20.23
N VAL A 127 17.74 6.16 20.98
CA VAL A 127 17.87 6.33 22.42
C VAL A 127 19.33 6.62 22.71
N PRO A 128 19.65 7.73 23.40
CA PRO A 128 21.03 8.00 23.78
C PRO A 128 21.62 6.84 24.58
N GLY A 129 22.73 6.29 24.09
CA GLY A 129 23.46 5.20 24.76
C GLY A 129 22.99 3.78 24.41
N ALA A 130 21.96 3.60 23.58
CA ALA A 130 21.57 2.29 23.07
C ALA A 130 21.82 2.19 21.56
N ALA A 131 22.07 0.98 21.06
CA ALA A 131 22.21 0.75 19.63
C ALA A 131 20.88 1.05 18.91
N ALA A 132 20.96 1.73 17.77
CA ALA A 132 19.82 1.92 16.89
C ALA A 132 19.43 0.58 16.25
N GLU A 133 18.15 0.23 16.29
CA GLU A 133 17.62 -1.01 15.73
C GLU A 133 16.56 -0.66 14.68
N PRO A 134 16.80 -0.95 13.39
CA PRO A 134 15.84 -0.67 12.35
C PRO A 134 14.65 -1.61 12.46
N MET A 135 13.46 -1.01 12.50
CA MET A 135 12.18 -1.71 12.56
C MET A 135 11.36 -1.40 11.32
N HIS A 136 10.54 -2.35 10.91
CA HIS A 136 9.69 -2.23 9.72
C HIS A 136 8.23 -2.45 10.09
N THR A 137 7.36 -1.60 9.55
CA THR A 137 5.93 -1.76 9.82
C THR A 137 5.05 -1.04 8.81
N ALA A 138 3.77 -1.42 8.75
CA ALA A 138 2.77 -0.70 7.96
C ALA A 138 1.91 0.22 8.86
N LEU A 139 1.51 1.37 8.33
CA LEU A 139 0.55 2.27 8.94
C LEU A 139 -0.72 2.27 8.09
N LEU A 140 -1.82 1.82 8.69
CA LEU A 140 -3.10 1.76 8.02
C LEU A 140 -3.61 3.18 7.67
N PRO A 141 -4.33 3.34 6.56
CA PRO A 141 -4.93 4.61 6.18
C PRO A 141 -5.84 5.19 7.27
N GLY A 142 -5.65 6.47 7.61
CA GLY A 142 -6.51 7.19 8.57
C GLY A 142 -6.44 6.71 10.02
N ARG A 143 -5.46 5.86 10.38
CA ARG A 143 -5.34 5.26 11.72
C ARG A 143 -4.08 5.70 12.44
N ASP A 144 -4.16 5.68 13.76
CA ASP A 144 -3.02 5.78 14.63
C ASP A 144 -2.46 4.40 14.99
N ARG A 145 -1.17 4.38 15.34
CA ARG A 145 -0.47 3.18 15.76
C ARG A 145 0.57 3.52 16.81
N TRP A 146 0.77 2.60 17.73
CA TRP A 146 1.89 2.65 18.68
C TRP A 146 3.08 1.86 18.12
N LEU A 147 4.19 2.56 17.94
CA LEU A 147 5.48 1.98 17.63
C LEU A 147 6.22 1.76 18.94
N VAL A 148 6.56 0.51 19.24
CA VAL A 148 7.11 0.11 20.53
C VAL A 148 8.42 -0.61 20.32
N ARG A 149 9.42 -0.27 21.14
CA ARG A 149 10.68 -1.00 21.32
C ARG A 149 10.83 -1.34 22.79
N LEU A 150 10.88 -2.63 23.11
CA LEU A 150 10.88 -3.13 24.47
C LEU A 150 12.30 -3.48 24.93
N ASN A 151 12.52 -3.46 26.24
CA ASN A 151 13.74 -3.92 26.91
C ASN A 151 15.04 -3.28 26.37
N VAL A 152 15.02 -1.97 26.17
CA VAL A 152 16.22 -1.22 25.75
C VAL A 152 17.12 -0.98 26.95
N GLU A 153 18.33 -1.53 26.88
CA GLU A 153 19.37 -1.32 27.88
C GLU A 153 19.96 0.10 27.75
N SER A 154 20.07 0.81 28.86
CA SER A 154 20.78 2.08 28.94
C SER A 154 21.41 2.30 30.31
N THR A 155 22.58 2.92 30.33
CA THR A 155 23.35 3.18 31.56
C THR A 155 22.73 4.28 32.44
N GLY A 156 21.74 5.02 31.93
CA GLY A 156 20.99 6.05 32.66
C GLY A 156 19.58 6.21 32.09
N PHE A 157 18.77 7.10 32.69
CA PHE A 157 17.45 7.41 32.14
C PHE A 157 17.61 8.10 30.78
N PRO A 158 17.09 7.54 29.68
CA PRO A 158 17.32 8.14 28.38
C PRO A 158 16.37 9.32 28.15
N SER A 159 16.81 10.51 28.59
CA SER A 159 16.17 11.77 28.21
C SER A 159 16.50 12.10 26.76
N GLY A 160 15.48 12.23 25.91
CA GLY A 160 15.67 12.56 24.48
C GLY A 160 15.55 11.38 23.52
N ALA A 161 14.75 10.36 23.86
CA ALA A 161 14.37 9.36 22.88
C ALA A 161 13.63 10.02 21.70
N THR A 162 13.99 9.65 20.48
CA THR A 162 13.40 10.22 19.26
C THR A 162 12.96 9.12 18.31
N LEU A 163 11.94 9.42 17.50
CA LEU A 163 11.50 8.57 16.41
C LEU A 163 12.05 9.13 15.10
N ALA A 164 12.85 8.35 14.41
CA ALA A 164 13.38 8.69 13.10
C ALA A 164 12.85 7.72 12.04
N PHE A 165 12.30 8.24 10.95
CA PHE A 165 11.95 7.44 9.77
C PHE A 165 13.13 7.41 8.81
N SER A 166 13.65 6.22 8.51
CA SER A 166 14.71 6.03 7.52
C SER A 166 14.15 5.88 6.09
N GLY A 167 12.88 5.48 5.96
CA GLY A 167 12.20 5.40 4.67
C GLY A 167 10.69 5.25 4.82
N ILE A 168 9.94 5.88 3.92
CA ILE A 168 8.48 5.79 3.85
C ILE A 168 8.10 5.49 2.40
N THR A 169 7.47 4.34 2.19
CA THR A 169 6.89 3.94 0.90
C THR A 169 5.38 4.05 0.99
N TRP A 170 4.77 4.80 0.07
CA TRP A 170 3.33 5.03 0.06
C TRP A 170 2.65 4.13 -0.96
N ASP A 171 1.72 3.32 -0.48
CA ASP A 171 0.89 2.46 -1.32
C ASP A 171 -0.54 3.01 -1.35
N ARG A 172 -1.01 3.39 -2.53
CA ARG A 172 -2.41 3.78 -2.69
C ARG A 172 -3.26 2.53 -2.56
N VAL A 173 -4.16 2.54 -1.60
CA VAL A 173 -5.08 1.44 -1.36
C VAL A 173 -6.33 1.67 -2.20
N THR A 174 -6.60 0.73 -3.11
CA THR A 174 -7.88 0.63 -3.81
C THR A 174 -8.55 -0.67 -3.38
N THR A 175 -9.75 -0.60 -2.80
CA THR A 175 -10.49 -1.83 -2.48
C THR A 175 -11.13 -2.37 -3.77
N ARG A 176 -11.20 -3.69 -3.89
CA ARG A 176 -11.82 -4.36 -5.05
C ARG A 176 -13.33 -4.09 -5.14
N THR A 177 -13.94 -3.68 -4.03
CA THR A 177 -15.39 -3.46 -3.84
C THR A 177 -15.80 -1.99 -3.79
N GLY A 178 -14.87 -1.03 -3.97
CA GLY A 178 -15.17 0.41 -4.04
C GLY A 178 -14.15 1.32 -3.34
N PRO A 179 -14.46 2.62 -3.18
CA PRO A 179 -13.54 3.59 -2.58
C PRO A 179 -13.51 3.61 -1.04
N ASP A 180 -14.37 2.83 -0.36
CA ASP A 180 -14.51 2.87 1.10
C ASP A 180 -13.47 1.98 1.82
N VAL A 181 -12.27 2.54 1.93
CA VAL A 181 -11.10 1.91 2.59
C VAL A 181 -11.35 1.68 4.09
N GLU A 182 -12.02 2.61 4.74
CA GLU A 182 -12.26 2.57 6.18
C GLU A 182 -13.26 1.44 6.55
N ARG A 183 -14.32 1.24 5.75
CA ARG A 183 -15.16 0.06 5.88
C ARG A 183 -14.38 -1.24 5.65
N TYR A 184 -13.53 -1.29 4.63
CA TYR A 184 -12.71 -2.47 4.34
C TYR A 184 -11.80 -2.85 5.53
N ILE A 185 -11.22 -1.86 6.21
CA ILE A 185 -10.43 -2.07 7.42
C ILE A 185 -11.31 -2.61 8.54
N ARG A 186 -12.44 -1.97 8.84
CA ARG A 186 -13.34 -2.41 9.94
C ARG A 186 -13.85 -3.83 9.75
N GLU A 187 -14.20 -4.23 8.53
CA GLU A 187 -14.69 -5.59 8.26
C GLU A 187 -13.63 -6.69 8.46
N ARG A 188 -12.34 -6.35 8.39
CA ARG A 188 -11.21 -7.30 8.50
C ARG A 188 -10.47 -7.22 9.83
N LEU A 189 -10.55 -6.07 10.50
CA LEU A 189 -9.98 -5.81 11.82
C LEU A 189 -11.13 -5.53 12.79
N ASP A 190 -12.04 -6.49 12.92
CA ASP A 190 -13.10 -6.48 13.93
C ASP A 190 -12.70 -7.39 15.09
N LEU A 191 -11.84 -6.86 15.96
CA LEU A 191 -11.34 -7.54 17.16
C LEU A 191 -11.96 -6.87 18.38
N ASP A 192 -12.78 -7.61 19.11
CA ASP A 192 -13.39 -7.13 20.35
C ASP A 192 -12.50 -7.49 21.54
N ILE A 193 -12.14 -6.50 22.35
CA ILE A 193 -11.32 -6.71 23.53
C ILE A 193 -12.18 -6.58 24.78
N GLN A 194 -12.19 -7.65 25.59
CA GLN A 194 -13.00 -7.77 26.79
C GLN A 194 -12.14 -8.10 28.00
N ASP A 195 -12.68 -7.84 29.19
CA ASP A 195 -12.10 -8.25 30.48
C ASP A 195 -10.62 -7.86 30.69
N ALA A 196 -10.21 -6.71 30.13
CA ALA A 196 -8.85 -6.20 30.30
C ALA A 196 -8.60 -5.84 31.77
N ALA A 197 -7.70 -6.57 32.41
CA ALA A 197 -7.39 -6.43 33.83
C ALA A 197 -5.88 -6.44 34.08
N PHE A 198 -5.42 -5.58 34.98
CA PHE A 198 -4.05 -5.60 35.49
C PHE A 198 -3.97 -6.40 36.79
N ILE A 199 -2.99 -7.30 36.86
CA ILE A 199 -2.69 -8.13 38.02
C ILE A 199 -1.29 -7.78 38.49
N GLY A 200 -1.22 -7.07 39.62
CA GLY A 200 0.04 -6.68 40.24
C GLY A 200 0.77 -7.84 40.94
N PRO A 201 2.04 -7.65 41.32
CA PRO A 201 2.87 -8.71 41.92
C PRO A 201 2.26 -9.36 43.16
N SER A 202 1.65 -8.54 44.03
CA SER A 202 1.02 -9.01 45.27
C SER A 202 -0.17 -9.94 45.05
N ALA A 203 -0.96 -9.72 44.00
CA ALA A 203 -2.13 -10.54 43.66
C ALA A 203 -1.73 -11.87 42.99
N LEU A 204 -0.55 -11.94 42.38
CA LEU A 204 -0.01 -13.14 41.76
C LEU A 204 0.70 -14.08 42.76
N GLY A 205 0.65 -13.77 44.06
CA GLY A 205 1.33 -14.56 45.10
C GLY A 205 2.83 -14.31 45.18
N PHE A 206 3.37 -13.37 44.38
CA PHE A 206 4.73 -12.87 44.51
C PHE A 206 4.74 -11.74 45.53
N GLY A 207 4.55 -12.13 46.79
CA GLY A 207 4.52 -11.20 47.92
C GLY A 207 5.83 -10.42 48.03
N THR A 208 5.71 -9.15 48.42
CA THR A 208 6.79 -8.37 49.03
C THR A 208 7.53 -9.23 50.03
N ILE A 209 8.77 -9.63 49.70
CA ILE A 209 9.72 -10.08 50.69
C ILE A 209 9.94 -8.87 51.59
N GLY A 210 9.35 -8.91 52.79
CA GLY A 210 9.65 -7.97 53.85
C GLY A 210 11.16 -7.90 54.04
N ALA A 211 11.65 -6.71 54.37
CA ALA A 211 13.04 -6.45 54.66
C ALA A 211 13.69 -7.62 55.43
N GLY A 212 14.59 -8.36 54.78
CA GLY A 212 15.51 -9.27 55.46
C GLY A 212 15.39 -10.78 55.25
N VAL A 213 14.70 -11.32 54.23
CA VAL A 213 14.76 -12.79 53.97
C VAL A 213 15.16 -13.11 52.54
N SER A 214 16.46 -13.35 52.36
CA SER A 214 17.04 -14.01 51.19
C SER A 214 16.68 -15.51 51.21
N SER A 215 15.59 -15.89 50.54
CA SER A 215 15.34 -17.29 50.21
C SER A 215 14.74 -17.42 48.80
N GLY A 216 15.56 -17.80 47.82
CA GLY A 216 15.08 -18.42 46.58
C GLY A 216 14.34 -17.54 45.58
N GLY A 217 14.79 -16.31 45.34
CA GLY A 217 14.76 -15.61 44.04
C GLY A 217 13.52 -15.77 43.14
N VAL A 218 12.30 -15.65 43.65
CA VAL A 218 11.13 -15.63 42.78
C VAL A 218 10.96 -14.20 42.24
N PRO A 219 11.11 -13.97 40.92
CA PRO A 219 10.99 -12.63 40.36
C PRO A 219 9.55 -12.13 40.55
N SER A 220 9.41 -10.93 41.12
CA SER A 220 8.12 -10.24 41.19
C SER A 220 7.69 -9.85 39.78
N ILE A 221 6.65 -10.49 39.26
CA ILE A 221 6.13 -10.24 37.92
C ILE A 221 4.83 -9.43 37.97
N SER A 222 4.55 -8.70 36.91
CA SER A 222 3.28 -8.01 36.70
C SER A 222 2.63 -8.55 35.42
N ARG A 223 1.30 -8.64 35.39
CA ARG A 223 0.59 -9.20 34.23
C ARG A 223 -0.63 -8.38 33.88
N ALA A 224 -0.90 -8.22 32.60
CA ALA A 224 -2.18 -7.75 32.09
C ALA A 224 -2.83 -8.89 31.33
N THR A 225 -4.08 -9.19 31.63
CA THR A 225 -4.87 -10.22 30.96
C THR A 225 -6.04 -9.58 30.25
N PHE A 226 -6.39 -10.09 29.09
CA PHE A 226 -7.57 -9.68 28.34
C PHE A 226 -8.08 -10.84 27.50
N THR A 227 -9.33 -10.75 27.07
CA THR A 227 -9.96 -11.68 26.15
C THR A 227 -10.13 -10.98 24.81
N VAL A 228 -9.73 -11.63 23.72
CA VAL A 228 -9.96 -11.12 22.36
C VAL A 228 -10.92 -12.06 21.63
N GLU A 229 -11.94 -11.49 21.01
CA GLU A 229 -12.85 -12.18 20.10
C GLU A 229 -12.64 -11.64 18.67
N ASN A 230 -12.38 -12.55 17.72
CA ASN A 230 -12.34 -12.18 16.31
C ASN A 230 -13.73 -12.24 15.69
N ARG A 231 -14.38 -11.09 15.58
CA ARG A 231 -15.72 -10.94 14.98
C ARG A 231 -15.70 -10.79 13.46
N SER A 232 -14.51 -10.66 12.87
CA SER A 232 -14.37 -10.61 11.42
C SER A 232 -14.67 -11.96 10.79
N ALA A 233 -15.01 -11.96 9.51
CA ALA A 233 -15.19 -13.18 8.71
C ALA A 233 -13.85 -13.85 8.31
N TYR A 234 -12.71 -13.34 8.79
CA TYR A 234 -11.38 -13.74 8.34
C TYR A 234 -10.57 -14.34 9.50
N GLY A 235 -9.88 -15.45 9.22
CA GLY A 235 -8.84 -15.95 10.11
C GLY A 235 -7.58 -15.10 10.00
N LEU A 236 -7.04 -14.67 11.13
CA LEU A 236 -5.88 -13.76 11.21
C LEU A 236 -4.60 -14.53 11.54
N LEU A 237 -3.49 -14.14 10.90
CA LEU A 237 -2.15 -14.62 11.18
C LEU A 237 -1.32 -13.52 11.83
N ASN A 238 -0.64 -13.87 12.92
CA ASN A 238 0.22 -12.93 13.65
C ASN A 238 -0.45 -11.62 14.10
N PRO A 239 -1.71 -11.60 14.61
CA PRO A 239 -2.28 -10.37 15.14
C PRO A 239 -1.44 -9.87 16.32
N GLU A 240 -1.15 -8.57 16.33
CA GLU A 240 -0.36 -7.88 17.33
C GLU A 240 -1.28 -7.12 18.29
N PHE A 241 -0.97 -7.13 19.58
CA PHE A 241 -1.66 -6.39 20.61
C PHE A 241 -0.65 -5.54 21.37
N THR A 242 -0.78 -4.22 21.26
CA THR A 242 -0.02 -3.30 22.10
C THR A 242 -0.80 -3.04 23.38
N VAL A 243 -0.19 -3.30 24.53
CA VAL A 243 -0.80 -3.12 25.85
C VAL A 243 -0.14 -1.93 26.55
N LEU A 244 -0.94 -0.92 26.88
CA LEU A 244 -0.52 0.28 27.60
C LEU A 244 -1.15 0.30 28.99
N LEU A 245 -0.32 0.45 30.01
CA LEU A 245 -0.75 0.64 31.39
C LEU A 245 -0.64 2.11 31.77
N ARG A 246 -1.68 2.65 32.41
CA ARG A 246 -1.74 4.06 32.78
C ARG A 246 -1.89 4.27 34.29
N ARG A 247 -1.22 5.31 34.78
CA ARG A 247 -1.37 5.86 36.14
C ARG A 247 -1.65 7.35 36.03
N SER A 248 -2.83 7.78 36.46
CA SER A 248 -3.24 9.19 36.41
C SER A 248 -3.02 9.87 35.03
N GLY A 249 -3.23 9.12 33.94
CA GLY A 249 -3.04 9.59 32.57
C GLY A 249 -1.65 9.37 31.96
N ALA A 250 -0.62 9.15 32.77
CA ALA A 250 0.74 8.86 32.29
C ALA A 250 0.90 7.36 31.96
N ILE A 251 1.68 7.05 30.92
CA ILE A 251 2.02 5.67 30.57
C ILE A 251 3.09 5.18 31.55
N VAL A 252 2.81 4.08 32.24
CA VAL A 252 3.69 3.48 33.26
C VAL A 252 4.12 2.06 32.92
N GLY A 253 3.58 1.47 31.86
CA GLY A 253 3.99 0.18 31.35
C GLY A 253 3.57 0.05 29.89
N VAL A 254 4.45 -0.51 29.07
CA VAL A 254 4.17 -0.82 27.67
C VAL A 254 4.58 -2.26 27.43
N ASN A 255 3.79 -3.00 26.65
CA ASN A 255 4.15 -4.34 26.21
C ASN A 255 3.51 -4.62 24.85
N ARG A 256 4.03 -5.63 24.16
CA ARG A 256 3.52 -6.09 22.87
C ARG A 256 3.41 -7.61 22.92
N VAL A 257 2.24 -8.12 22.56
CA VAL A 257 1.98 -9.55 22.44
C VAL A 257 1.54 -9.85 21.02
N THR A 258 2.09 -10.91 20.43
CA THR A 258 1.68 -11.40 19.11
C THR A 258 1.16 -12.82 19.27
N MET A 259 0.00 -13.12 18.70
CA MET A 259 -0.53 -14.49 18.67
C MET A 259 -0.18 -15.15 17.34
N ALA A 260 0.02 -16.46 17.29
CA ALA A 260 0.34 -17.14 16.02
C ALA A 260 -0.83 -17.06 15.01
N SER A 261 -2.06 -17.30 15.47
CA SER A 261 -3.27 -17.18 14.68
C SER A 261 -4.48 -16.89 15.56
N LEU A 262 -5.55 -16.39 14.95
CA LEU A 262 -6.86 -16.22 15.56
C LEU A 262 -7.94 -16.45 14.50
N GLN A 263 -8.68 -17.56 14.59
CA GLN A 263 -9.70 -17.96 13.63
C GLN A 263 -10.89 -16.99 13.67
N SER A 264 -11.69 -16.98 12.60
CA SER A 264 -12.96 -16.23 12.59
C SER A 264 -13.92 -16.79 13.64
N GLY A 265 -14.50 -15.92 14.47
CA GLY A 265 -15.36 -16.28 15.60
C GLY A 265 -14.61 -16.83 16.82
N GLU A 266 -13.28 -16.97 16.77
CA GLU A 266 -12.51 -17.49 17.91
C GLU A 266 -12.41 -16.45 19.03
N THR A 267 -12.58 -16.93 20.25
CA THR A 267 -12.33 -16.18 21.48
C THR A 267 -11.12 -16.76 22.19
N ALA A 268 -10.12 -15.93 22.47
CA ALA A 268 -8.87 -16.34 23.09
C ALA A 268 -8.51 -15.46 24.29
N LYS A 269 -7.97 -16.07 25.33
CA LYS A 269 -7.39 -15.35 26.49
C LYS A 269 -5.92 -15.07 26.23
N VAL A 270 -5.53 -13.81 26.38
CA VAL A 270 -4.17 -13.33 26.12
C VAL A 270 -3.63 -12.68 27.38
N ALA A 271 -2.32 -12.81 27.59
CA ALA A 271 -1.62 -12.20 28.71
C ALA A 271 -0.33 -11.52 28.26
N ALA A 272 -0.18 -10.24 28.61
CA ALA A 272 1.08 -9.52 28.55
C ALA A 272 1.76 -9.61 29.92
N THR A 273 3.03 -10.04 29.96
CA THR A 273 3.78 -10.20 31.21
C THR A 273 4.99 -9.29 31.23
N TRP A 274 5.17 -8.57 32.34
CA TRP A 274 6.38 -7.83 32.68
C TRP A 274 7.14 -8.63 33.73
N PHE A 275 8.41 -8.92 33.48
CA PHE A 275 9.26 -9.71 34.38
C PHE A 275 9.86 -8.89 35.53
N HIS A 276 9.20 -7.80 35.89
CA HIS A 276 9.57 -6.89 36.96
C HIS A 276 8.30 -6.34 37.62
N PRO A 277 8.40 -5.82 38.85
CA PRO A 277 7.26 -5.22 39.52
C PRO A 277 6.99 -3.85 38.92
N LEU A 278 5.80 -3.68 38.36
CA LEU A 278 5.29 -2.37 37.98
C LEU A 278 4.68 -1.68 39.20
N GLY A 279 4.73 -0.35 39.21
CA GLY A 279 4.09 0.46 40.24
C GLY A 279 2.56 0.38 40.18
N LEU A 280 1.91 1.23 40.97
CA LEU A 280 0.45 1.29 41.00
C LEU A 280 -0.13 1.66 39.62
N VAL A 281 -0.98 0.80 39.08
CA VAL A 281 -1.79 1.05 37.88
C VAL A 281 -3.20 1.43 38.33
N THR A 282 -3.73 2.56 37.83
CA THR A 282 -5.02 3.09 38.29
C THR A 282 -6.17 2.88 37.30
N ALA A 283 -5.85 2.56 36.05
CA ALA A 283 -6.82 2.36 34.97
C ALA A 283 -6.75 0.93 34.43
N ALA A 284 -7.84 0.48 33.80
CA ALA A 284 -7.80 -0.75 33.03
C ALA A 284 -6.73 -0.65 31.91
N PRO A 285 -6.05 -1.76 31.57
CA PRO A 285 -5.11 -1.79 30.45
C PRO A 285 -5.77 -1.34 29.15
N ASP A 286 -5.10 -0.46 28.41
CA ASP A 286 -5.51 -0.06 27.07
C ASP A 286 -4.84 -1.01 26.06
N VAL A 287 -5.65 -1.84 25.41
CA VAL A 287 -5.19 -2.90 24.51
C VAL A 287 -5.58 -2.53 23.09
N ILE A 288 -4.56 -2.34 22.25
CA ILE A 288 -4.72 -1.82 20.90
C ILE A 288 -4.33 -2.94 19.92
N PRO A 289 -5.30 -3.58 19.26
CA PRO A 289 -5.03 -4.58 18.26
C PRO A 289 -4.49 -3.96 16.98
N TYR A 290 -3.65 -4.70 16.27
CA TYR A 290 -3.09 -4.30 14.99
C TYR A 290 -2.86 -5.52 14.08
N ILE A 291 -3.22 -5.35 12.81
CA ILE A 291 -2.81 -6.23 11.72
C ILE A 291 -2.79 -5.44 10.40
N ASP A 292 -1.90 -5.77 9.46
CA ASP A 292 -1.95 -5.17 8.12
C ASP A 292 -3.01 -5.86 7.27
N VAL A 293 -4.23 -5.32 7.27
CA VAL A 293 -5.36 -5.86 6.48
C VAL A 293 -5.18 -5.79 4.96
N PHE A 294 -4.12 -5.12 4.48
CA PHE A 294 -3.77 -5.03 3.06
C PHE A 294 -2.63 -5.98 2.67
N ASP A 295 -1.98 -6.65 3.61
CA ASP A 295 -1.08 -7.77 3.33
C ASP A 295 -1.88 -9.07 3.34
N GLN A 296 -1.89 -9.79 2.21
CA GLN A 296 -2.60 -11.07 2.10
C GLN A 296 -2.02 -12.14 3.04
N ARG A 297 -0.74 -12.00 3.42
CA ARG A 297 -0.06 -12.92 4.35
C ARG A 297 -0.52 -12.74 5.80
N SER A 298 -1.27 -11.69 6.09
CA SER A 298 -1.90 -11.47 7.40
C SER A 298 -3.16 -12.31 7.61
N PHE A 299 -3.63 -13.01 6.59
CA PHE A 299 -4.81 -13.86 6.69
C PHE A 299 -4.45 -15.34 6.55
N LEU A 300 -5.18 -16.19 7.26
CA LEU A 300 -5.08 -17.63 7.10
C LEU A 300 -5.48 -18.03 5.67
N PRO A 301 -4.74 -18.98 5.05
CA PRO A 301 -5.13 -19.51 3.75
C PRO A 301 -6.49 -20.20 3.87
N ILE A 302 -7.36 -19.92 2.90
CA ILE A 302 -8.69 -20.51 2.77
C ILE A 302 -8.58 -21.88 2.09
#